data_AF-A0A6N2TWU6-F1
#
_entry.id   AF-A0A6N2TWU6-F1
#
_cell.length_a   1.000
_cell.length_b   1.000
_cell.length_c   1.000
_cell.angle_alpha   90.00
_cell.angle_beta   90.00
_cell.angle_gamma   90.00
#
_symmetry.space_group_name_H-M   'P 1'
#
loop_
_entity.id
_entity.type
_entity.pdbx_description
1 polymer ?
#
loop_
_entity_poly.entity_id
_entity_poly.type
_entity_poly.pdbx_seq_one_letter_code
_entity_poly.pdbx_strand_id
1 'polypeptide(L)'
;MSNYQSNEIKLINTSLIDPHPDNPRKNIGDVTDLAASIKTNGLLTPLSVVPNGSRYRVIAGHRRLAACKQAGTGAVPCFVLDLDPLQQLEAMVTENCQREQLTVLEEADAIQGMLDLGATTAAVAHRLGRSGDYVRDRVKVAGIKTEVRASRDDFGQISIGQLVAIARYDGQPDRQKELAQAAGTSNFDYILRRIERDDRDRQWIESVAALLGEPDNGINLIPDPEKPYSDPEWRYAGCMFPSTGTPEETIEKIRELNPAAVSIHTVSQQVYLWTRRDKTADAEKEARRAAEQAERDARRHALEEYAAASADKRMAWLHGHLHGIKRDKLIETTARLGLLQIIDPNPQGYTQALSTWNDAACGGEQFTTISGIEPERALAELRYHLDEPDWAVWAVQILAARIEWFIDPTDWTTVNDTSRRIPGYYQILQDLGYTPTDDETSHLDQLIAAISETDSDENEEDEENNQ
;
A
#
# COMPACT_ATOMS: atom_id res chain seq x y z
N MET A 1 19.00 41.69 41.16
CA MET A 1 19.55 42.82 40.38
C MET A 1 20.90 42.37 39.85
N SER A 2 21.15 42.48 38.55
CA SER A 2 22.36 41.92 37.91
C SER A 2 23.60 42.76 38.28
N ASN A 3 24.71 42.11 38.64
CA ASN A 3 25.96 42.70 39.15
C ASN A 3 26.77 43.56 38.15
N TYR A 4 26.19 43.92 37.00
CA TYR A 4 26.91 44.55 35.88
C TYR A 4 26.48 45.99 35.57
N GLN A 5 25.61 46.60 36.40
CA GLN A 5 25.14 47.97 36.14
C GLN A 5 26.13 49.01 36.65
N SER A 6 26.73 49.78 35.73
CA SER A 6 27.06 51.17 36.00
C SER A 6 25.72 51.93 36.11
N ASN A 7 25.38 52.48 37.28
CA ASN A 7 24.14 53.24 37.52
C ASN A 7 24.03 54.58 36.74
N GLU A 8 24.84 54.78 35.70
CA GLU A 8 24.92 56.02 34.94
C GLU A 8 24.24 55.85 33.56
N ILE A 9 23.21 56.66 33.30
CA ILE A 9 22.54 56.72 32.01
C ILE A 9 23.31 57.70 31.12
N LYS A 10 23.77 57.24 29.95
CA LYS A 10 24.43 58.06 28.94
C LYS A 10 23.53 58.29 27.74
N LEU A 11 23.50 59.51 27.21
CA LEU A 11 22.81 59.85 25.97
C LEU A 11 23.71 59.50 24.78
N ILE A 12 23.32 58.51 23.99
CA ILE A 12 24.11 58.02 22.85
C ILE A 12 23.30 58.24 21.57
N ASN A 13 23.96 58.76 20.53
CA ASN A 13 23.32 58.96 19.23
C ASN A 13 22.93 57.59 18.62
N THR A 14 21.69 57.44 18.16
CA THR A 14 21.17 56.19 17.58
C THR A 14 21.98 55.70 16.38
N SER A 15 22.63 56.61 15.65
CA SER A 15 23.53 56.28 14.52
C SER A 15 24.83 55.58 14.94
N LEU A 16 25.20 55.63 16.23
CA LEU A 16 26.35 54.94 16.81
C LEU A 16 26.00 53.59 17.45
N ILE A 17 24.70 53.23 17.48
CA ILE A 17 24.22 51.99 18.09
C ILE A 17 23.79 51.01 17.00
N ASP A 18 24.39 49.84 17.01
CA ASP A 18 24.11 48.74 16.08
C ASP A 18 23.30 47.63 16.74
N PRO A 19 22.46 46.91 15.97
CA PRO A 19 21.90 45.65 16.44
C PRO A 19 23.02 44.65 16.75
N HIS A 20 22.87 43.83 17.79
CA HIS A 20 23.82 42.75 18.03
C HIS A 20 23.69 41.67 16.95
N PRO A 21 24.78 41.22 16.30
CA PRO A 21 24.71 40.20 15.25
C PRO A 21 24.14 38.87 15.78
N ASP A 22 24.51 38.51 17.00
CA ASP A 22 24.09 37.27 17.67
C ASP A 22 22.81 37.42 18.49
N ASN A 23 21.96 38.41 18.18
CA ASN A 23 20.65 38.51 18.83
C ASN A 23 19.87 37.20 18.59
N PRO A 24 19.42 36.50 19.67
CA PRO A 24 18.73 35.23 19.55
C PRO A 24 17.38 35.38 18.85
N ARG A 25 16.72 36.54 19.00
CA ARG A 25 15.47 36.83 18.31
C ARG A 25 15.74 37.38 16.91
N LYS A 26 15.46 36.60 15.88
CA LYS A 26 15.73 37.02 14.48
C LYS A 26 14.64 37.92 13.91
N ASN A 27 13.38 37.68 14.26
CA ASN A 27 12.25 38.51 13.83
C ASN A 27 11.81 39.47 14.94
N ILE A 28 12.05 40.78 14.74
CA ILE A 28 11.67 41.85 15.68
C ILE A 28 10.22 42.34 15.49
N GLY A 29 9.54 41.92 14.42
CA GLY A 29 8.17 42.34 14.07
C GLY A 29 8.08 43.79 13.58
N ASP A 30 6.84 44.25 13.37
CA ASP A 30 6.57 45.65 13.04
C ASP A 30 6.82 46.55 14.27
N VAL A 31 7.44 47.70 14.02
CA VAL A 31 7.78 48.71 15.02
C VAL A 31 7.17 50.08 14.71
N THR A 32 6.28 50.19 13.72
CA THR A 32 5.68 51.45 13.26
C THR A 32 4.93 52.20 14.36
N ASP A 33 4.05 51.52 15.10
CA ASP A 33 3.31 52.13 16.21
C ASP A 33 4.25 52.54 17.35
N LEU A 34 5.27 51.72 17.63
CA LEU A 34 6.27 52.04 18.64
C LEU A 34 7.11 53.26 18.22
N ALA A 35 7.44 53.39 16.93
CA ALA A 35 8.15 54.54 16.39
C ALA A 35 7.29 55.82 16.48
N ALA A 36 6.00 55.74 16.18
CA ALA A 36 5.06 56.86 16.31
C ALA A 36 4.92 57.32 17.78
N SER A 37 4.84 56.36 18.72
CA SER A 37 4.82 56.64 20.15
C SER A 37 6.13 57.26 20.64
N ILE A 38 7.28 56.72 20.23
CA ILE A 38 8.61 57.27 20.57
C ILE A 38 8.79 58.68 20.01
N LYS A 39 8.26 58.97 18.82
CA LYS A 39 8.32 60.32 18.24
C LYS A 39 7.54 61.35 19.06
N THR A 40 6.43 60.92 19.67
CA THR A 40 5.55 61.79 20.47
C THR A 40 6.03 61.93 21.92
N ASN A 41 6.40 60.80 22.54
CA ASN A 41 6.62 60.70 23.99
C ASN A 41 8.10 60.52 24.38
N GLY A 42 8.99 60.36 23.40
CA GLY A 42 10.38 59.98 23.64
C GLY A 42 10.54 58.52 24.06
N LEU A 43 11.79 58.11 24.30
CA LEU A 43 12.11 56.77 24.77
C LEU A 43 12.00 56.71 26.30
N LEU A 44 10.94 56.08 26.81
CA LEU A 44 10.67 55.99 28.26
C LEU A 44 11.63 55.07 29.01
N THR A 45 12.02 53.95 28.41
CA THR A 45 12.91 52.97 29.03
C THR A 45 14.27 52.98 28.30
N PRO A 46 15.38 53.22 29.01
CA PRO A 46 16.72 53.22 28.41
C PRO A 46 17.06 51.90 27.70
N LEU A 47 17.92 51.98 26.68
CA LEU A 47 18.52 50.80 26.04
C LEU A 47 19.68 50.28 26.88
N SER A 48 19.97 48.98 26.83
CA SER A 48 21.22 48.45 27.38
C SER A 48 22.16 48.16 26.23
N VAL A 49 23.36 48.74 26.26
CA VAL A 49 24.35 48.63 25.18
C VAL A 49 25.73 48.24 25.73
N VAL A 50 26.56 47.63 24.89
CA VAL A 50 27.97 47.34 25.17
C VAL A 50 28.87 48.10 24.20
N PRO A 51 30.05 48.56 24.63
CA PRO A 51 31.03 49.16 23.73
C PRO A 51 31.50 48.18 22.64
N ASN A 52 31.68 48.68 21.41
CA ASN A 52 32.25 47.96 20.28
C ASN A 52 33.13 48.92 19.46
N GLY A 53 34.38 49.09 19.90
CA GLY A 53 35.29 50.10 19.36
C GLY A 53 34.75 51.53 19.57
N SER A 54 34.58 52.28 18.49
CA SER A 54 33.99 53.64 18.52
C SER A 54 32.44 53.65 18.50
N ARG A 55 31.82 52.47 18.48
CA ARG A 55 30.36 52.28 18.37
C ARG A 55 29.84 51.47 19.56
N TYR A 56 28.54 51.23 19.59
CA TYR A 56 27.87 50.45 20.61
C TYR A 56 27.01 49.36 19.97
N ARG A 57 26.84 48.22 20.66
CA ARG A 57 25.87 47.19 20.28
C ARG A 57 24.77 47.12 21.31
N VAL A 58 23.51 47.04 20.89
CA VAL A 58 22.39 46.88 21.80
C VAL A 58 22.31 45.43 22.31
N ILE A 59 22.23 45.26 23.62
CA ILE A 59 22.01 43.96 24.28
C ILE A 59 20.52 43.81 24.61
N ALA A 60 19.90 44.85 25.17
CA ALA A 60 18.46 44.84 25.48
C ALA A 60 17.75 46.05 24.86
N GLY A 61 16.61 45.79 24.21
CA GLY A 61 15.83 46.81 23.53
C GLY A 61 16.01 46.90 22.02
N HIS A 62 16.35 45.79 21.34
CA HIS A 62 16.48 45.72 19.87
C HIS A 62 15.28 46.34 19.11
N ARG A 63 14.04 46.00 19.52
CA ARG A 63 12.81 46.60 18.95
C ARG A 63 12.73 48.12 19.17
N ARG A 64 13.15 48.59 20.34
CA ARG A 64 13.18 50.02 20.67
C ARG A 64 14.26 50.75 19.88
N LEU A 65 15.43 50.14 19.65
CA LEU A 65 16.46 50.71 18.77
C LEU A 65 15.95 50.87 17.33
N ALA A 66 15.30 49.84 16.78
CA ALA A 66 14.71 49.90 15.45
C ALA A 66 13.65 51.02 15.35
N ALA A 67 12.74 51.09 16.33
CA ALA A 67 11.74 52.14 16.41
C ALA A 67 12.33 53.55 16.56
N CYS A 68 13.39 53.71 17.38
CA CYS A 68 14.13 54.97 17.53
C CYS A 68 14.76 55.42 16.20
N LYS A 69 15.38 54.49 15.45
CA LYS A 69 15.94 54.77 14.13
C LYS A 69 14.86 55.18 13.13
N GLN A 70 13.71 54.49 13.11
CA GLN A 70 12.57 54.82 12.25
C GLN A 70 11.93 56.18 12.62
N ALA A 71 11.88 56.51 13.90
CA ALA A 71 11.37 57.79 14.40
C ALA A 71 12.34 58.97 14.15
N GLY A 72 13.59 58.69 13.75
CA GLY A 72 14.62 59.71 13.54
C GLY A 72 15.14 60.34 14.83
N THR A 73 15.15 59.60 15.94
CA THR A 73 15.60 60.14 17.23
C THR A 73 17.12 60.34 17.24
N GLY A 74 17.57 61.49 17.76
CA GLY A 74 18.98 61.85 17.87
C GLY A 74 19.71 61.03 18.94
N ALA A 75 19.82 61.56 20.15
CA ALA A 75 20.42 60.87 21.29
C ALA A 75 19.36 60.20 22.16
N VAL A 76 19.60 58.95 22.56
CA VAL A 76 18.68 58.16 23.39
C VAL A 76 19.36 57.70 24.69
N PRO A 77 18.63 57.60 25.81
CA PRO A 77 19.19 57.16 27.08
C PRO A 77 19.59 55.69 27.01
N CYS A 78 20.84 55.40 27.40
CA CYS A 78 21.43 54.06 27.39
C CYS A 78 22.18 53.75 28.69
N PHE A 79 22.05 52.52 29.17
CA PHE A 79 22.98 51.91 30.12
C PHE A 79 24.13 51.29 29.33
N VAL A 80 25.36 51.73 29.62
CA VAL A 80 26.57 51.13 29.03
C VAL A 80 27.05 50.03 29.97
N LEU A 81 26.98 48.79 29.50
CA LEU A 81 27.39 47.60 30.24
C LEU A 81 28.80 47.18 29.79
N ASP A 82 29.57 46.62 30.73
CA ASP A 82 30.84 45.96 30.45
C ASP A 82 30.62 44.45 30.59
N LEU A 83 30.46 43.77 29.44
CA LEU A 83 30.12 42.35 29.37
C LEU A 83 31.05 41.68 28.35
N ASP A 84 31.59 40.52 28.70
CA ASP A 84 32.27 39.64 27.74
C ASP A 84 31.27 39.02 26.74
N PRO A 85 31.72 38.42 25.62
CA PRO A 85 30.81 37.87 24.60
C PRO A 85 29.80 36.83 25.14
N LEU A 86 30.20 36.01 26.11
CA LEU A 86 29.33 35.00 26.71
C LEU A 86 28.25 35.67 27.58
N GLN A 87 28.65 36.63 28.41
CA GLN A 87 27.74 37.44 29.23
C GLN A 87 26.78 38.28 28.38
N GLN A 88 27.24 38.78 27.23
CA GLN A 88 26.39 39.46 26.26
C GLN A 88 25.28 38.54 25.76
N LEU A 89 25.62 37.34 25.29
CA LEU A 89 24.65 36.36 24.80
C LEU A 89 23.69 35.89 25.91
N GLU A 90 24.22 35.59 27.10
CA GLU A 90 23.43 35.24 28.29
C GLU A 90 22.40 36.32 28.63
N ALA A 91 22.83 37.58 28.68
CA ALA A 91 21.94 38.70 28.99
C ALA A 91 20.83 38.85 27.93
N MET A 92 21.16 38.67 26.65
CA MET A 92 20.17 38.69 25.57
C MET A 92 19.16 37.54 25.71
N VAL A 93 19.62 36.31 25.95
CA VAL A 93 18.73 35.15 26.09
C VAL A 93 17.85 35.27 27.32
N THR A 94 18.43 35.64 28.47
CA THR A 94 17.70 35.78 29.74
C THR A 94 16.59 36.83 29.63
N GLU A 95 16.88 37.97 28.99
CA GLU A 95 15.88 39.04 28.79
C GLU A 95 14.72 38.60 27.89
N ASN A 96 15.01 37.87 26.81
CA ASN A 96 13.98 37.38 25.90
C ASN A 96 13.17 36.21 26.51
N CYS A 97 13.82 35.28 27.24
CA CYS A 97 13.16 34.17 27.93
C CYS A 97 12.20 34.65 29.02
N GLN A 98 12.55 35.72 29.76
CA GLN A 98 11.67 36.32 30.79
C GLN A 98 10.38 36.92 30.21
N ARG A 99 10.30 37.09 28.89
CA ARG A 99 9.12 37.65 28.20
C ARG A 99 8.30 36.61 27.43
N GLU A 100 8.59 35.31 27.57
CA GLU A 100 7.98 34.21 26.80
C GLU A 100 8.05 34.41 25.26
N GLN A 101 9.14 35.01 24.77
CA GLN A 101 9.20 35.53 23.39
C GLN A 101 10.15 34.79 22.43
N LEU A 102 10.94 33.83 22.91
CA LEU A 102 11.79 33.00 22.02
C LEU A 102 11.05 31.74 21.60
N THR A 103 11.18 31.39 20.33
CA THR A 103 10.83 30.05 19.84
C THR A 103 11.81 29.01 20.38
N VAL A 104 11.41 27.74 20.38
CA VAL A 104 12.29 26.63 20.83
C VAL A 104 13.60 26.58 20.03
N LEU A 105 13.55 26.90 18.74
CA LEU A 105 14.73 26.94 17.86
C LEU A 105 15.65 28.11 18.19
N GLU A 106 15.09 29.30 18.46
CA GLU A 106 15.90 30.45 18.87
C GLU A 106 16.58 30.20 20.22
N GLU A 107 15.89 29.56 21.17
CA GLU A 107 16.50 29.13 22.43
C GLU A 107 17.63 28.10 22.20
N ALA A 108 17.40 27.12 21.32
CA ALA A 108 18.36 26.10 20.96
C ALA A 108 19.64 26.69 20.35
N ASP A 109 19.49 27.54 19.35
CA ASP A 109 20.61 28.17 18.65
C ASP A 109 21.40 29.09 19.60
N ALA A 110 20.72 29.80 20.50
CA ALA A 110 21.39 30.67 21.46
C ALA A 110 22.14 29.89 22.54
N ILE A 111 21.57 28.77 23.02
CA ILE A 111 22.25 27.85 23.93
C ILE A 111 23.49 27.26 23.26
N GLN A 112 23.38 26.81 22.00
CA GLN A 112 24.52 26.31 21.24
C GLN A 112 25.61 27.39 21.11
N GLY A 113 25.23 28.62 20.79
CA GLY A 113 26.17 29.75 20.74
C GLY A 113 26.90 30.01 22.06
N MET A 114 26.26 29.80 23.22
CA MET A 114 26.96 29.89 24.52
C MET A 114 27.99 28.77 24.70
N LEU A 115 27.69 27.56 24.23
CA LEU A 115 28.64 26.43 24.26
C LEU A 115 29.82 26.68 23.32
N ASP A 116 29.56 27.24 22.14
CA ASP A 116 30.60 27.60 21.16
C ASP A 116 31.54 28.68 21.72
N LEU A 117 31.04 29.55 22.60
CA LEU A 117 31.82 30.52 23.37
C LEU A 117 32.54 29.93 24.60
N GLY A 118 32.51 28.60 24.77
CA GLY A 118 33.24 27.87 25.81
C GLY A 118 32.47 27.63 27.10
N ALA A 119 31.17 27.93 27.17
CA ALA A 119 30.37 27.57 28.34
C ALA A 119 30.14 26.05 28.41
N THR A 120 30.03 25.51 29.61
CA THR A 120 29.57 24.13 29.81
C THR A 120 28.05 24.10 29.89
N THR A 121 27.43 22.95 29.56
CA THR A 121 25.97 22.77 29.68
C THR A 121 25.47 23.03 31.10
N ALA A 122 26.24 22.65 32.12
CA ALA A 122 25.94 22.95 33.53
C ALA A 122 25.99 24.45 33.83
N ALA A 123 26.99 25.17 33.30
CA ALA A 123 27.09 26.62 33.46
C ALA A 123 25.93 27.35 32.78
N VAL A 124 25.54 26.94 31.57
CA VAL A 124 24.39 27.51 30.85
C VAL A 124 23.08 27.26 31.61
N ALA A 125 22.86 26.04 32.14
CA ALA A 125 21.69 25.72 32.93
C ALA A 125 21.57 26.60 34.18
N HIS A 126 22.66 26.76 34.91
CA HIS A 126 22.72 27.64 36.08
C HIS A 126 22.44 29.11 35.72
N ARG A 127 23.11 29.63 34.68
CA ARG A 127 22.97 31.01 34.21
C ARG A 127 21.55 31.36 33.77
N LEU A 128 20.90 30.44 33.04
CA LEU A 128 19.53 30.63 32.55
C LEU A 128 18.45 30.28 33.59
N GLY A 129 18.83 29.75 34.76
CA GLY A 129 17.88 29.28 35.78
C GLY A 129 17.00 28.12 35.29
N ARG A 130 17.57 27.22 34.47
CA ARG A 130 16.89 26.08 33.85
C ARG A 130 17.51 24.76 34.29
N SER A 131 16.80 23.65 34.08
CA SER A 131 17.34 22.32 34.36
C SER A 131 18.42 21.91 33.36
N GLY A 132 19.29 20.98 33.75
CA GLY A 132 20.27 20.39 32.83
C GLY A 132 19.61 19.69 31.63
N ASP A 133 18.48 19.01 31.83
CA ASP A 133 17.69 18.39 30.75
C ASP A 133 17.17 19.41 29.75
N TYR A 134 16.63 20.54 30.23
CA TYR A 134 16.15 21.62 29.38
C TYR A 134 17.23 22.10 28.40
N VAL A 135 18.45 22.30 28.92
CA VAL A 135 19.61 22.71 28.10
C VAL A 135 20.02 21.60 27.14
N ARG A 136 20.14 20.35 27.61
CA ARG A 136 20.53 19.20 26.77
C ARG A 136 19.59 19.00 25.58
N ASP A 137 18.29 19.08 25.79
CA ASP A 137 17.32 18.88 24.72
C ASP A 137 17.42 19.98 23.67
N ARG A 138 17.61 21.23 24.09
CA ARG A 138 17.83 22.36 23.17
C ARG A 138 19.15 22.25 22.40
N VAL A 139 20.21 21.73 23.02
CA VAL A 139 21.46 21.42 22.31
C VAL A 139 21.23 20.37 21.22
N LYS A 140 20.47 19.30 21.50
CA LYS A 140 20.12 18.30 20.47
C LYS A 140 19.35 18.95 19.31
N VAL A 141 18.36 19.78 19.63
CA VAL A 141 17.55 20.50 18.63
C VAL A 141 18.40 21.46 17.78
N ALA A 142 19.39 22.13 18.38
CA ALA A 142 20.31 23.00 17.65
C ALA A 142 21.06 22.24 16.54
N GLY A 143 21.35 20.95 16.75
CA GLY A 143 21.99 20.07 15.78
C GLY A 143 21.15 19.75 14.52
N ILE A 144 19.84 20.06 14.51
CA ILE A 144 19.00 19.84 13.32
C ILE A 144 19.46 20.79 12.20
N LYS A 145 19.96 20.23 11.11
CA LYS A 145 20.50 20.95 9.96
C LYS A 145 19.46 21.85 9.29
N THR A 146 19.92 22.96 8.72
CA THR A 146 19.08 23.96 8.04
C THR A 146 18.20 23.35 6.94
N GLU A 147 18.70 22.36 6.21
CA GLU A 147 17.95 21.64 5.17
C GLU A 147 16.69 20.93 5.70
N VAL A 148 16.74 20.41 6.92
CA VAL A 148 15.58 19.79 7.58
C VAL A 148 14.66 20.88 8.11
N ARG A 149 15.22 21.92 8.74
CA ARG A 149 14.42 23.07 9.23
C ARG A 149 13.64 23.75 8.10
N ALA A 150 14.23 23.84 6.91
CA ALA A 150 13.64 24.43 5.71
C ALA A 150 12.66 23.50 4.97
N SER A 151 12.45 22.26 5.45
CA SER A 151 11.47 21.35 4.85
C SER A 151 10.01 21.81 5.02
N ARG A 152 9.76 22.80 5.90
CA ARG A 152 8.46 23.40 6.15
C ARG A 152 8.57 24.80 6.78
N ASP A 153 7.62 25.68 6.45
CA ASP A 153 7.65 27.08 6.90
C ASP A 153 7.33 27.26 8.40
N ASP A 154 6.51 26.37 8.96
CA ASP A 154 6.05 26.37 10.34
C ASP A 154 6.93 25.53 11.28
N PHE A 155 8.15 25.16 10.86
CA PHE A 155 9.06 24.28 11.64
C PHE A 155 9.32 24.79 13.07
N GLY A 156 9.31 26.11 13.26
CA GLY A 156 9.46 26.75 14.58
C GLY A 156 8.29 26.53 15.56
N GLN A 157 7.15 26.03 15.08
CA GLN A 157 5.98 25.72 15.90
C GLN A 157 5.96 24.26 16.38
N ILE A 158 6.91 23.43 15.95
CA ILE A 158 7.00 22.04 16.37
C ILE A 158 7.34 21.98 17.86
N SER A 159 6.63 21.11 18.58
CA SER A 159 6.87 20.90 20.01
C SER A 159 8.30 20.41 20.29
N ILE A 160 8.85 20.78 21.44
CA ILE A 160 10.19 20.35 21.87
C ILE A 160 10.37 18.82 21.82
N GLY A 161 9.36 18.04 22.22
CA GLY A 161 9.44 16.58 22.21
C GLY A 161 9.61 16.02 20.79
N GLN A 162 8.86 16.54 19.83
CA GLN A 162 8.97 16.15 18.42
C GLN A 162 10.31 16.60 17.81
N LEU A 163 10.78 17.81 18.13
CA LEU A 163 12.10 18.30 17.70
C LEU A 163 13.24 17.42 18.24
N VAL A 164 13.18 17.00 19.50
CA VAL A 164 14.17 16.08 20.09
C VAL A 164 14.13 14.71 19.39
N ALA A 165 12.95 14.20 19.05
CA ALA A 165 12.83 12.96 18.28
C ALA A 165 13.42 13.09 16.87
N ILE A 166 13.18 14.21 16.18
CA ILE A 166 13.80 14.51 14.87
C ILE A 166 15.33 14.58 15.01
N ALA A 167 15.83 15.27 16.04
CA ALA A 167 17.27 15.43 16.29
C ALA A 167 17.99 14.09 16.56
N ARG A 168 17.28 13.07 17.09
CA ARG A 168 17.85 11.74 17.35
C ARG A 168 18.41 11.08 16.08
N TYR A 169 17.86 11.40 14.92
CA TYR A 169 18.23 10.82 13.63
C TYR A 169 19.24 11.67 12.85
N ASP A 170 20.16 12.35 13.55
CA ASP A 170 21.25 13.07 12.88
C ASP A 170 22.07 12.15 11.97
N GLY A 171 22.51 12.69 10.83
CA GLY A 171 23.12 11.93 9.74
C GLY A 171 22.14 11.17 8.83
N GLN A 172 20.83 11.15 9.15
CA GLN A 172 19.79 10.45 8.36
C GLN A 172 18.73 11.45 7.87
N PRO A 173 19.05 12.30 6.89
CA PRO A 173 18.21 13.45 6.51
C PRO A 173 16.81 13.05 6.02
N ASP A 174 16.66 11.89 5.39
CA ASP A 174 15.35 11.42 4.89
C ASP A 174 14.40 11.10 6.04
N ARG A 175 14.88 10.42 7.10
CA ARG A 175 14.09 10.16 8.31
C ARG A 175 13.79 11.43 9.09
N GLN A 176 14.76 12.35 9.16
CA GLN A 176 14.53 13.66 9.79
C GLN A 176 13.45 14.45 9.05
N LYS A 177 13.48 14.48 7.72
CA LYS A 177 12.47 15.15 6.89
C LYS A 177 11.11 14.49 7.01
N GLU A 178 11.04 13.16 7.02
CA GLU A 178 9.79 12.43 7.17
C GLU A 178 9.12 12.75 8.53
N LEU A 179 9.89 12.69 9.62
CA LEU A 179 9.41 13.07 10.95
C LEU A 179 9.03 14.55 11.02
N ALA A 180 9.85 15.43 10.40
CA ALA A 180 9.57 16.85 10.33
C ALA A 180 8.25 17.14 9.62
N GLN A 181 7.93 16.45 8.53
CA GLN A 181 6.66 16.62 7.79
C GLN A 181 5.45 16.14 8.60
N ALA A 182 5.59 15.04 9.34
CA ALA A 182 4.51 14.52 10.16
C ALA A 182 4.32 15.25 11.49
N ALA A 183 5.28 16.08 11.90
CA ALA A 183 5.21 16.84 13.14
C ALA A 183 3.94 17.72 13.20
N GLY A 184 3.33 17.79 14.38
CA GLY A 184 2.03 18.43 14.60
C GLY A 184 0.80 17.65 14.11
N THR A 185 0.96 16.48 13.49
CA THR A 185 -0.15 15.63 13.04
C THR A 185 -0.31 14.38 13.93
N SER A 186 -1.45 13.70 13.83
CA SER A 186 -1.68 12.40 14.49
C SER A 186 -0.77 11.28 13.99
N ASN A 187 -0.10 11.46 12.85
CA ASN A 187 0.76 10.44 12.25
C ASN A 187 2.18 10.44 12.81
N PHE A 188 2.60 11.47 13.55
CA PHE A 188 3.98 11.58 14.04
C PHE A 188 4.41 10.35 14.86
N ASP A 189 3.60 9.97 15.84
CA ASP A 189 3.93 8.85 16.74
C ASP A 189 3.89 7.49 16.03
N TYR A 190 3.10 7.37 14.96
CA TYR A 190 3.10 6.18 14.12
C TYR A 190 4.42 6.07 13.33
N ILE A 191 4.83 7.16 12.67
CA ILE A 191 6.08 7.19 11.88
C ILE A 191 7.28 6.98 12.80
N LEU A 192 7.32 7.64 13.96
CA LEU A 192 8.41 7.46 14.92
C LEU A 192 8.52 6.00 15.38
N ARG A 193 7.41 5.37 15.78
CA ARG A 193 7.40 3.95 16.18
C ARG A 193 7.83 3.02 15.05
N ARG A 194 7.46 3.33 13.81
CA ARG A 194 7.89 2.56 12.64
C ARG A 194 9.40 2.65 12.46
N ILE A 195 9.97 3.86 12.45
CA ILE A 195 11.43 4.06 12.34
C ILE A 195 12.17 3.37 13.49
N GLU A 196 11.69 3.52 14.73
CA GLU A 196 12.29 2.85 15.89
C GLU A 196 12.22 1.32 15.80
N ARG A 197 11.15 0.76 15.21
CA ARG A 197 11.07 -0.68 14.94
C ARG A 197 12.07 -1.09 13.88
N ASP A 198 12.13 -0.37 12.76
CA ASP A 198 13.05 -0.67 11.67
C ASP A 198 14.53 -0.63 12.12
N ASP A 199 14.86 0.25 13.08
CA ASP A 199 16.20 0.28 13.70
C ASP A 199 16.47 -0.91 14.61
N ARG A 200 15.49 -1.30 15.44
CA ARG A 200 15.62 -2.49 16.28
C ARG A 200 15.77 -3.75 15.43
N ASP A 201 14.96 -3.88 14.39
CA ASP A 201 14.97 -5.02 13.48
C ASP A 201 16.32 -5.08 12.72
N ARG A 202 16.87 -3.93 12.31
CA ARG A 202 18.20 -3.83 11.71
C ARG A 202 19.30 -4.22 12.68
N GLN A 203 19.27 -3.70 13.90
CA GLN A 203 20.25 -4.05 14.92
C GLN A 203 20.17 -5.55 15.26
N TRP A 204 18.96 -6.11 15.30
CA TRP A 204 18.74 -7.53 15.51
C TRP A 204 19.38 -8.36 14.40
N ILE A 205 19.14 -8.05 13.13
CA ILE A 205 19.72 -8.83 12.01
C ILE A 205 21.25 -8.68 11.96
N GLU A 206 21.80 -7.51 12.27
CA GLU A 206 23.25 -7.29 12.40
C GLU A 206 23.86 -8.15 13.52
N SER A 207 23.15 -8.27 14.64
CA SER A 207 23.59 -9.07 15.79
C SER A 207 23.54 -10.56 15.48
N VAL A 208 22.46 -11.03 14.84
CA VAL A 208 22.34 -12.42 14.37
C VAL A 208 23.40 -12.72 13.31
N ALA A 209 23.67 -11.79 12.39
CA ALA A 209 24.72 -11.93 11.39
C ALA A 209 26.11 -12.11 12.02
N ALA A 210 26.41 -11.32 13.05
CA ALA A 210 27.68 -11.43 13.78
C ALA A 210 27.82 -12.80 14.45
N LEU A 211 26.76 -13.30 15.11
CA LEU A 211 26.75 -14.62 15.73
C LEU A 211 26.87 -15.76 14.69
N LEU A 212 26.20 -15.64 13.55
CA LEU A 212 26.31 -16.59 12.42
C LEU A 212 27.68 -16.55 11.74
N GLY A 213 28.45 -15.48 11.89
CA GLY A 213 29.82 -15.36 11.37
C GLY A 213 30.90 -15.99 12.27
N GLU A 214 30.56 -16.44 13.48
CA GLU A 214 31.53 -17.02 14.40
C GLU A 214 32.07 -18.37 13.88
N PRO A 215 33.41 -18.57 13.80
CA PRO A 215 34.02 -19.75 13.16
C PRO A 215 33.59 -21.12 13.72
N ASP A 216 33.15 -21.16 14.98
CA ASP A 216 32.84 -22.40 15.71
C ASP A 216 31.34 -22.58 15.99
N ASN A 217 30.46 -21.83 15.31
CA ASN A 217 29.02 -21.89 15.60
C ASN A 217 28.30 -23.14 15.07
N GLY A 218 28.96 -23.92 14.20
CA GLY A 218 28.44 -25.17 13.63
C GLY A 218 27.29 -25.01 12.63
N ILE A 219 26.95 -23.78 12.23
CA ILE A 219 25.85 -23.47 11.33
C ILE A 219 26.43 -23.13 9.95
N ASN A 220 25.93 -23.79 8.90
CA ASN A 220 26.34 -23.53 7.53
C ASN A 220 25.70 -22.23 7.00
N LEU A 221 26.42 -21.11 7.08
CA LEU A 221 26.02 -19.83 6.50
C LEU A 221 26.39 -19.77 5.02
N ILE A 222 25.39 -19.57 4.16
CA ILE A 222 25.56 -19.41 2.70
C ILE A 222 25.26 -17.97 2.28
N PRO A 223 25.78 -17.51 1.12
CA PRO A 223 25.30 -16.30 0.49
C PRO A 223 23.80 -16.38 0.24
N ASP A 224 23.12 -15.25 0.37
CA ASP A 224 21.68 -15.19 0.14
C ASP A 224 21.34 -15.48 -1.33
N PRO A 225 20.53 -16.52 -1.64
CA PRO A 225 20.19 -16.85 -3.00
C PRO A 225 19.39 -15.73 -3.69
N GLU A 226 19.78 -15.35 -4.91
CA GLU A 226 19.08 -14.32 -5.70
C GLU A 226 17.61 -14.68 -5.96
N LYS A 227 17.29 -15.97 -6.04
CA LYS A 227 15.93 -16.49 -6.25
C LYS A 227 15.56 -17.48 -5.15
N PRO A 228 15.12 -17.02 -3.99
CA PRO A 228 14.93 -17.86 -2.81
C PRO A 228 14.03 -19.09 -3.04
N TYR A 229 13.04 -18.99 -3.92
CA TYR A 229 12.08 -20.07 -4.17
C TYR A 229 12.45 -20.99 -5.34
N SER A 230 13.44 -20.62 -6.16
CA SER A 230 13.82 -21.37 -7.37
C SER A 230 15.32 -21.62 -7.46
N ASP A 231 16.02 -21.55 -6.33
CA ASP A 231 17.44 -21.88 -6.27
C ASP A 231 17.67 -23.35 -6.69
N PRO A 232 18.69 -23.65 -7.52
CA PRO A 232 18.94 -24.99 -8.04
C PRO A 232 19.54 -25.96 -7.02
N GLU A 233 20.11 -25.48 -5.92
CA GLU A 233 20.73 -26.30 -4.88
C GLU A 233 19.92 -26.29 -3.58
N TRP A 234 19.35 -25.14 -3.22
CA TRP A 234 18.66 -24.93 -1.96
C TRP A 234 17.14 -24.88 -2.13
N ARG A 235 16.45 -25.39 -1.11
CA ARG A 235 15.00 -25.28 -0.96
C ARG A 235 14.70 -24.49 0.30
N TYR A 236 13.97 -23.40 0.12
CA TYR A 236 13.47 -22.61 1.22
C TYR A 236 12.61 -23.48 2.16
N ALA A 237 13.00 -23.52 3.43
CA ALA A 237 12.34 -24.32 4.47
C ALA A 237 11.59 -23.45 5.48
N GLY A 238 11.95 -22.17 5.58
CA GLY A 238 11.32 -21.22 6.50
C GLY A 238 12.21 -20.00 6.72
N CYS A 239 11.76 -19.10 7.59
CA CYS A 239 12.54 -17.95 8.01
C CYS A 239 12.32 -17.59 9.47
N MET A 240 13.27 -16.85 10.02
CA MET A 240 13.21 -16.25 11.35
C MET A 240 13.13 -14.73 11.24
N PHE A 241 12.43 -14.12 12.18
CA PHE A 241 12.13 -12.69 12.24
C PHE A 241 12.66 -12.10 13.54
N PRO A 242 12.76 -10.76 13.66
CA PRO A 242 13.06 -10.10 14.93
C PRO A 242 12.10 -10.49 16.07
N SER A 243 10.85 -10.86 15.74
CA SER A 243 9.88 -11.35 16.72
C SER A 243 10.11 -12.79 17.18
N THR A 244 11.05 -13.53 16.58
CA THR A 244 11.39 -14.91 16.97
C THR A 244 11.97 -14.98 18.38
N GLY A 245 12.69 -13.95 18.83
CA GLY A 245 13.37 -13.90 20.11
C GLY A 245 14.61 -13.02 20.06
N THR A 246 15.43 -13.06 21.10
CA THR A 246 16.75 -12.40 21.06
C THR A 246 17.64 -13.01 19.96
N PRO A 247 18.72 -12.33 19.53
CA PRO A 247 19.67 -12.90 18.59
C PRO A 247 20.19 -14.28 19.04
N GLU A 248 20.51 -14.45 20.32
CA GLU A 248 21.01 -15.70 20.89
C GLU A 248 19.95 -16.81 20.89
N GLU A 249 18.71 -16.49 21.28
CA GLU A 249 17.58 -17.43 21.20
C GLU A 249 17.32 -17.87 19.76
N THR A 250 17.54 -16.98 18.80
CA THR A 250 17.38 -17.27 17.37
C THR A 250 18.44 -18.26 16.90
N ILE A 251 19.70 -18.09 17.31
CA ILE A 251 20.77 -19.07 17.02
C ILE A 251 20.43 -20.43 17.62
N GLU A 252 19.92 -20.48 18.85
CA GLU A 252 19.54 -21.74 19.48
C GLU A 252 18.39 -22.43 18.73
N LYS A 253 17.36 -21.69 18.35
CA LYS A 253 16.27 -22.22 17.50
C LYS A 253 16.76 -22.73 16.15
N ILE A 254 17.75 -22.06 15.54
CA ILE A 254 18.37 -22.55 14.30
C ILE A 254 19.05 -23.90 14.55
N ARG A 255 19.75 -24.08 15.68
CA ARG A 255 20.35 -25.37 16.04
C ARG A 255 19.31 -26.45 16.29
N GLU A 256 18.22 -26.13 16.97
CA GLU A 256 17.11 -27.06 17.22
C GLU A 256 16.46 -27.56 15.93
N LEU A 257 16.24 -26.66 14.97
CA LEU A 257 15.66 -27.00 13.66
C LEU A 257 16.65 -27.72 12.74
N ASN A 258 17.95 -27.57 12.99
CA ASN A 258 19.05 -28.20 12.25
C ASN A 258 18.90 -28.12 10.71
N PRO A 259 18.79 -26.90 10.14
CA PRO A 259 18.70 -26.74 8.70
C PRO A 259 20.02 -27.10 8.00
N ALA A 260 19.96 -27.41 6.71
CA ALA A 260 21.16 -27.72 5.93
C ALA A 260 22.03 -26.48 5.65
N ALA A 261 21.41 -25.29 5.59
CA ALA A 261 22.09 -24.00 5.56
C ALA A 261 21.17 -22.87 6.06
N VAL A 262 21.76 -21.72 6.32
CA VAL A 262 21.05 -20.45 6.57
C VAL A 262 21.60 -19.33 5.69
N SER A 263 20.77 -18.35 5.33
CA SER A 263 21.22 -17.10 4.71
C SER A 263 20.60 -15.89 5.38
N ILE A 264 21.21 -14.72 5.19
CA ILE A 264 20.78 -13.45 5.78
C ILE A 264 20.22 -12.58 4.68
N HIS A 265 18.90 -12.38 4.71
CA HIS A 265 18.21 -11.54 3.74
C HIS A 265 18.06 -10.13 4.32
N THR A 266 19.05 -9.28 4.05
CA THR A 266 19.20 -7.94 4.65
C THR A 266 18.05 -6.99 4.31
N VAL A 267 17.43 -7.14 3.13
CA VAL A 267 16.33 -6.26 2.68
C VAL A 267 15.06 -6.48 3.50
N SER A 268 14.72 -7.73 3.79
CA SER A 268 13.54 -8.10 4.60
C SER A 268 13.85 -8.27 6.08
N GLN A 269 15.14 -8.15 6.45
CA GLN A 269 15.64 -8.28 7.82
C GLN A 269 15.28 -9.63 8.44
N GLN A 270 15.47 -10.70 7.65
CA GLN A 270 15.12 -12.08 8.00
C GLN A 270 16.31 -13.02 7.84
N VAL A 271 16.29 -14.11 8.60
CA VAL A 271 17.21 -15.24 8.39
C VAL A 271 16.45 -16.35 7.70
N TYR A 272 16.89 -16.77 6.51
CA TYR A 272 16.29 -17.86 5.76
C TYR A 272 16.93 -19.19 6.14
N LEU A 273 16.09 -20.21 6.23
CA LEU A 273 16.48 -21.58 6.54
C LEU A 273 16.34 -22.42 5.27
N TRP A 274 17.36 -23.23 5.02
CA TRP A 274 17.48 -23.98 3.78
C TRP A 274 17.58 -25.47 4.04
N THR A 275 16.92 -26.23 3.18
CA THR A 275 17.16 -27.67 3.01
C THR A 275 17.84 -27.90 1.66
N ARG A 276 18.66 -28.95 1.57
CA ARG A 276 19.31 -29.28 0.30
C ARG A 276 18.30 -29.97 -0.61
N ARG A 277 18.21 -29.55 -1.88
CA ARG A 277 17.33 -30.22 -2.85
C ARG A 277 17.84 -31.61 -3.16
N ASP A 278 16.93 -32.57 -3.19
CA ASP A 278 17.14 -33.87 -3.82
C ASP A 278 16.70 -33.74 -5.28
N LYS A 279 17.68 -33.56 -6.17
CA LYS A 279 17.44 -33.38 -7.61
C LYS A 279 16.70 -34.56 -8.22
N THR A 280 16.86 -35.76 -7.67
CA THR A 280 16.21 -36.98 -8.19
C THR A 280 14.74 -36.99 -7.80
N ALA A 281 14.45 -36.81 -6.52
CA ALA A 281 13.07 -36.77 -6.02
C ALA A 281 12.26 -35.59 -6.59
N ASP A 282 12.92 -34.44 -6.80
CA ASP A 282 12.30 -33.26 -7.41
C ASP A 282 11.96 -33.50 -8.89
N ALA A 283 12.90 -34.09 -9.65
CA ALA A 283 12.66 -34.45 -11.05
C ALA A 283 11.55 -35.50 -11.19
N GLU A 284 11.50 -36.51 -10.30
CA GLU A 284 10.40 -37.50 -10.28
C GLU A 284 9.04 -36.84 -10.00
N LYS A 285 8.99 -35.91 -9.04
CA LYS A 285 7.75 -35.19 -8.70
C LYS A 285 7.30 -34.26 -9.82
N GLU A 286 8.23 -33.56 -10.48
CA GLU A 286 7.95 -32.74 -11.66
C GLU A 286 7.48 -33.59 -12.83
N ALA A 287 8.14 -34.72 -13.11
CA ALA A 287 7.73 -35.66 -14.14
C ALA A 287 6.33 -36.22 -13.88
N ARG A 288 6.01 -36.57 -12.62
CA ARG A 288 4.66 -37.02 -12.24
C ARG A 288 3.60 -35.93 -12.48
N ARG A 289 3.87 -34.69 -12.06
CA ARG A 289 2.95 -33.56 -12.31
C ARG A 289 2.77 -33.29 -13.81
N ALA A 290 3.84 -33.36 -14.59
CA ALA A 290 3.78 -33.21 -16.03
C ALA A 290 2.97 -34.34 -16.68
N ALA A 291 3.11 -35.57 -16.21
CA ALA A 291 2.31 -36.70 -16.67
C ALA A 291 0.82 -36.55 -16.32
N GLU A 292 0.50 -36.17 -15.06
CA GLU A 292 -0.87 -35.89 -14.62
C GLU A 292 -1.50 -34.74 -15.45
N GLN A 293 -0.73 -33.69 -15.74
CA GLN A 293 -1.19 -32.58 -16.58
C GLN A 293 -1.41 -33.02 -18.02
N ALA A 294 -0.48 -33.78 -18.60
CA ALA A 294 -0.61 -34.31 -19.96
C ALA A 294 -1.82 -35.25 -20.09
N GLU A 295 -2.10 -36.07 -19.08
CA GLU A 295 -3.29 -36.93 -19.03
C GLU A 295 -4.58 -36.11 -18.97
N ARG A 296 -4.63 -35.06 -18.13
CA ARG A 296 -5.76 -34.13 -18.06
C ARG A 296 -5.99 -33.41 -19.38
N ASP A 297 -4.92 -32.92 -20.01
CA ASP A 297 -4.98 -32.22 -21.29
C ASP A 297 -5.44 -33.15 -22.42
N ALA A 298 -4.97 -34.40 -22.44
CA ALA A 298 -5.42 -35.41 -23.38
C ALA A 298 -6.90 -35.77 -23.19
N ARG A 299 -7.37 -35.91 -21.94
CA ARG A 299 -8.78 -36.15 -21.63
C ARG A 299 -9.66 -34.98 -22.08
N ARG A 300 -9.24 -33.74 -21.82
CA ARG A 300 -9.96 -32.54 -22.27
C ARG A 300 -10.05 -32.48 -23.80
N HIS A 301 -8.94 -32.72 -24.49
CA HIS A 301 -8.91 -32.71 -25.95
C HIS A 301 -9.83 -33.76 -26.57
N ALA A 302 -9.82 -34.99 -26.06
CA ALA A 302 -10.72 -36.04 -26.53
C ALA A 302 -12.21 -35.67 -26.35
N LEU A 303 -12.52 -34.99 -25.24
CA LEU A 303 -13.87 -34.52 -24.95
C LEU A 303 -14.30 -33.37 -25.86
N GLU A 304 -13.40 -32.41 -26.13
CA GLU A 304 -13.59 -31.32 -27.10
C GLU A 304 -13.85 -31.87 -28.51
N GLU A 305 -13.07 -32.85 -28.96
CA GLU A 305 -13.26 -33.50 -30.26
C GLU A 305 -14.62 -34.21 -30.35
N TYR A 306 -15.00 -34.97 -29.32
CA TYR A 306 -16.30 -35.64 -29.28
C TYR A 306 -17.46 -34.63 -29.29
N ALA A 307 -17.42 -33.61 -28.42
CA ALA A 307 -18.48 -32.62 -28.30
C ALA A 307 -18.69 -31.85 -29.61
N ALA A 308 -17.60 -31.45 -30.28
CA ALA A 308 -17.66 -30.80 -31.58
C ALA A 308 -18.27 -31.72 -32.66
N ALA A 309 -17.78 -32.96 -32.79
CA ALA A 309 -18.31 -33.92 -33.76
C ALA A 309 -19.78 -34.26 -33.52
N SER A 310 -20.20 -34.32 -32.25
CA SER A 310 -21.58 -34.56 -31.84
C SER A 310 -22.49 -33.38 -32.18
N ALA A 311 -22.06 -32.14 -31.91
CA ALA A 311 -22.78 -30.92 -32.29
C ALA A 311 -22.92 -30.79 -33.81
N ASP A 312 -21.86 -31.05 -34.58
CA ASP A 312 -21.90 -31.00 -36.04
C ASP A 312 -22.95 -31.96 -36.62
N LYS A 313 -23.06 -33.19 -36.09
CA LYS A 313 -24.09 -34.16 -36.52
C LYS A 313 -25.50 -33.63 -36.28
N ARG A 314 -25.79 -33.10 -35.08
CA ARG A 314 -27.11 -32.56 -34.73
C ARG A 314 -27.46 -31.35 -35.58
N MET A 315 -26.53 -30.39 -35.71
CA MET A 315 -26.75 -29.16 -36.48
C MET A 315 -26.91 -29.44 -37.98
N ALA A 316 -26.10 -30.32 -38.56
CA ALA A 316 -26.24 -30.71 -39.96
C ALA A 316 -27.57 -31.42 -40.23
N TRP A 317 -28.02 -32.27 -39.30
CA TRP A 317 -29.33 -32.90 -39.41
C TRP A 317 -30.47 -31.87 -39.34
N LEU A 318 -30.44 -30.95 -38.38
CA LEU A 318 -31.43 -29.87 -38.25
C LEU A 318 -31.49 -29.02 -39.53
N HIS A 319 -30.34 -28.63 -40.08
CA HIS A 319 -30.26 -27.89 -41.34
C HIS A 319 -30.98 -28.60 -42.49
N GLY A 320 -30.73 -29.91 -42.66
CA GLY A 320 -31.26 -30.67 -43.79
C GLY A 320 -32.74 -31.07 -43.70
N HIS A 321 -33.33 -31.11 -42.50
CA HIS A 321 -34.60 -31.82 -42.29
C HIS A 321 -35.77 -30.93 -41.82
N LEU A 322 -35.53 -29.77 -41.20
CA LEU A 322 -36.60 -28.98 -40.55
C LEU A 322 -37.71 -28.52 -41.50
N HIS A 323 -37.40 -28.13 -42.74
CA HIS A 323 -38.39 -27.67 -43.72
C HIS A 323 -39.36 -28.78 -44.18
N GLY A 324 -39.01 -30.05 -44.00
CA GLY A 324 -39.85 -31.20 -44.33
C GLY A 324 -40.81 -31.63 -43.21
N ILE A 325 -40.71 -31.01 -42.03
CA ILE A 325 -41.48 -31.40 -40.85
C ILE A 325 -42.83 -30.70 -40.86
N LYS A 326 -43.89 -31.43 -40.45
CA LYS A 326 -45.23 -30.87 -40.36
C LYS A 326 -45.30 -29.73 -39.33
N ARG A 327 -46.09 -28.70 -39.66
CA ARG A 327 -46.21 -27.47 -38.86
C ARG A 327 -46.66 -27.70 -37.42
N ASP A 328 -47.64 -28.57 -37.19
CA ASP A 328 -48.13 -28.93 -35.86
C ASP A 328 -47.00 -29.47 -34.97
N LYS A 329 -46.18 -30.37 -35.53
CA LYS A 329 -45.00 -30.95 -34.87
C LYS A 329 -43.92 -29.89 -34.59
N LEU A 330 -43.69 -28.95 -35.50
CA LEU A 330 -42.75 -27.83 -35.30
C LEU A 330 -43.22 -26.87 -34.18
N ILE A 331 -44.52 -26.60 -34.09
CA ILE A 331 -45.09 -25.78 -33.00
C ILE A 331 -44.88 -26.46 -31.64
N GLU A 332 -45.18 -27.76 -31.56
CA GLU A 332 -44.94 -28.55 -30.35
C GLU A 332 -43.46 -28.55 -29.95
N THR A 333 -42.57 -28.77 -30.92
CA THR A 333 -41.12 -28.74 -30.73
C THR A 333 -40.65 -27.38 -30.23
N THR A 334 -41.16 -26.29 -30.81
CA THR A 334 -40.84 -24.93 -30.36
C THR A 334 -41.21 -24.74 -28.89
N ALA A 335 -42.39 -25.20 -28.47
CA ALA A 335 -42.82 -25.12 -27.09
C ALA A 335 -41.90 -25.94 -26.15
N ARG A 336 -41.51 -27.15 -26.57
CA ARG A 336 -40.64 -28.03 -25.77
C ARG A 336 -39.22 -27.49 -25.63
N LEU A 337 -38.62 -26.98 -26.71
CA LEU A 337 -37.31 -26.33 -26.67
C LEU A 337 -37.36 -25.05 -25.82
N GLY A 338 -38.45 -24.28 -25.94
CA GLY A 338 -38.67 -23.09 -25.11
C GLY A 338 -38.76 -23.42 -23.62
N LEU A 339 -39.50 -24.47 -23.25
CA LEU A 339 -39.59 -24.95 -21.86
C LEU A 339 -38.22 -25.44 -21.35
N LEU A 340 -37.47 -26.19 -22.16
CA LEU A 340 -36.15 -26.69 -21.79
C LEU A 340 -35.16 -25.55 -21.49
N GLN A 341 -35.34 -24.38 -22.11
CA GLN A 341 -34.54 -23.18 -21.84
C GLN A 341 -35.04 -22.37 -20.62
N ILE A 342 -36.28 -22.58 -20.16
CA ILE A 342 -36.86 -21.90 -19.00
C ILE A 342 -36.51 -22.63 -17.70
N ILE A 343 -36.30 -23.95 -17.75
CA ILE A 343 -35.91 -24.77 -16.61
C ILE A 343 -34.42 -24.49 -16.31
N ASP A 344 -34.20 -23.39 -15.58
CA ASP A 344 -32.92 -22.95 -15.05
C ASP A 344 -33.06 -22.75 -13.53
N PRO A 345 -32.30 -23.49 -12.68
CA PRO A 345 -32.30 -23.23 -11.24
C PRO A 345 -31.58 -21.92 -10.88
N ASN A 346 -30.83 -21.30 -11.81
CA ASN A 346 -30.29 -19.95 -11.65
C ASN A 346 -31.40 -18.89 -11.88
N PRO A 347 -31.78 -18.10 -10.85
CA PRO A 347 -32.83 -17.08 -10.96
C PRO A 347 -32.53 -15.98 -12.00
N GLN A 348 -31.26 -15.83 -12.40
CA GLN A 348 -30.80 -14.84 -13.37
C GLN A 348 -30.43 -15.46 -14.72
N GLY A 349 -30.33 -16.78 -14.83
CA GLY A 349 -29.91 -17.46 -16.06
C GLY A 349 -30.88 -17.20 -17.22
N TYR A 350 -32.19 -17.25 -16.95
CA TYR A 350 -33.22 -16.91 -17.94
C TYR A 350 -33.14 -15.46 -18.45
N THR A 351 -32.88 -14.47 -17.58
CA THR A 351 -32.82 -13.05 -17.97
C THR A 351 -31.50 -12.67 -18.64
N GLN A 352 -30.38 -13.27 -18.20
CA GLN A 352 -29.09 -13.15 -18.88
C GLN A 352 -29.15 -13.78 -20.27
N ALA A 353 -29.75 -14.97 -20.40
CA ALA A 353 -29.92 -15.61 -21.68
C ALA A 353 -30.69 -14.68 -22.64
N LEU A 354 -31.87 -14.18 -22.26
CA LEU A 354 -32.70 -13.35 -23.15
C LEU A 354 -32.06 -12.01 -23.56
N SER A 355 -31.19 -11.45 -22.73
CA SER A 355 -30.55 -10.14 -22.99
C SER A 355 -29.26 -10.23 -23.81
N THR A 356 -28.68 -11.42 -23.98
CA THR A 356 -27.38 -11.64 -24.64
C THR A 356 -27.47 -12.34 -26.00
N TRP A 357 -28.66 -12.72 -26.45
CA TRP A 357 -28.91 -13.40 -27.76
C TRP A 357 -28.24 -12.74 -28.98
N ASN A 358 -27.97 -11.44 -28.93
CA ASN A 358 -27.35 -10.70 -30.04
C ASN A 358 -25.83 -10.67 -30.00
N ASP A 359 -25.21 -11.24 -28.97
CA ASP A 359 -23.77 -11.42 -28.92
C ASP A 359 -23.40 -12.60 -29.85
N ALA A 360 -22.35 -12.43 -30.66
CA ALA A 360 -21.81 -13.53 -31.47
C ALA A 360 -21.45 -14.74 -30.59
N ALA A 361 -21.12 -14.48 -29.32
CA ALA A 361 -20.89 -15.45 -28.28
C ALA A 361 -22.18 -16.06 -27.68
N CYS A 362 -23.34 -16.07 -28.34
CA CYS A 362 -24.59 -16.63 -27.79
C CYS A 362 -25.38 -17.49 -28.80
N GLY A 363 -24.67 -18.30 -29.59
CA GLY A 363 -25.28 -19.24 -30.53
C GLY A 363 -25.37 -18.76 -31.98
N GLY A 364 -24.69 -17.66 -32.31
CA GLY A 364 -24.66 -17.12 -33.67
C GLY A 364 -24.09 -18.10 -34.69
N GLU A 365 -22.93 -18.70 -34.39
CA GLU A 365 -22.29 -19.70 -35.27
C GLU A 365 -23.17 -20.94 -35.46
N GLN A 366 -23.77 -21.44 -34.39
CA GLN A 366 -24.68 -22.58 -34.41
C GLN A 366 -25.94 -22.25 -35.24
N PHE A 367 -26.48 -21.03 -35.11
CA PHE A 367 -27.62 -20.57 -35.90
C PHE A 367 -27.27 -20.50 -37.38
N THR A 368 -26.08 -20.01 -37.73
CA THR A 368 -25.61 -19.99 -39.11
C THR A 368 -25.46 -21.39 -39.69
N THR A 369 -24.90 -22.32 -38.94
CA THR A 369 -24.80 -23.72 -39.35
C THR A 369 -26.18 -24.34 -39.58
N ILE A 370 -27.14 -24.10 -38.69
CA ILE A 370 -28.48 -24.69 -38.78
C ILE A 370 -29.34 -24.02 -39.88
N SER A 371 -29.34 -22.69 -39.97
CA SER A 371 -30.23 -21.94 -40.87
C SER A 371 -29.63 -21.66 -42.25
N GLY A 372 -28.29 -21.69 -42.37
CA GLY A 372 -27.56 -21.19 -43.53
C GLY A 372 -27.51 -19.66 -43.64
N ILE A 373 -27.93 -18.93 -42.59
CA ILE A 373 -27.95 -17.46 -42.56
C ILE A 373 -26.87 -16.92 -41.62
N GLU A 374 -26.15 -15.90 -42.07
CA GLU A 374 -25.13 -15.21 -41.27
C GLU A 374 -25.69 -14.64 -39.94
N PRO A 375 -24.95 -14.73 -38.82
CA PRO A 375 -25.48 -14.38 -37.50
C PRO A 375 -25.91 -12.92 -37.39
N GLU A 376 -25.20 -12.03 -38.09
CA GLU A 376 -25.49 -10.58 -38.13
C GLU A 376 -26.88 -10.27 -38.70
N ARG A 377 -27.43 -11.18 -39.51
CA ARG A 377 -28.77 -11.06 -40.10
C ARG A 377 -29.84 -11.78 -39.28
N ALA A 378 -29.46 -12.66 -38.34
CA ALA A 378 -30.36 -13.54 -37.62
C ALA A 378 -31.53 -12.80 -36.97
N LEU A 379 -31.29 -11.66 -36.33
CA LEU A 379 -32.34 -10.84 -35.70
C LEU A 379 -33.33 -10.23 -36.69
N ALA A 380 -32.84 -9.77 -37.84
CA ALA A 380 -33.67 -9.16 -38.86
C ALA A 380 -34.56 -10.23 -39.51
N GLU A 381 -33.97 -11.39 -39.81
CA GLU A 381 -34.68 -12.54 -40.38
C GLU A 381 -35.67 -13.14 -39.37
N LEU A 382 -35.31 -13.28 -38.10
CA LEU A 382 -36.22 -13.71 -37.02
C LEU A 382 -37.44 -12.79 -36.93
N ARG A 383 -37.23 -11.47 -36.86
CA ARG A 383 -38.35 -10.50 -36.78
C ARG A 383 -39.26 -10.57 -38.00
N TYR A 384 -38.67 -10.78 -39.18
CA TYR A 384 -39.42 -10.87 -40.43
C TYR A 384 -40.22 -12.18 -40.51
N HIS A 385 -39.60 -13.31 -40.19
CA HIS A 385 -40.19 -14.64 -40.34
C HIS A 385 -41.13 -15.07 -39.20
N LEU A 386 -41.06 -14.44 -38.02
CA LEU A 386 -42.01 -14.72 -36.94
C LEU A 386 -43.44 -14.27 -37.26
N ASP A 387 -43.60 -13.31 -38.18
CA ASP A 387 -44.89 -12.83 -38.65
C ASP A 387 -45.43 -13.64 -39.86
N GLU A 388 -44.63 -14.57 -40.39
CA GLU A 388 -44.96 -15.37 -41.58
C GLU A 388 -45.55 -16.75 -41.23
N PRO A 389 -46.29 -17.40 -42.16
CA PRO A 389 -46.89 -18.71 -41.93
C PRO A 389 -45.90 -19.86 -41.67
N ASP A 390 -44.60 -19.69 -41.84
CA ASP A 390 -43.55 -20.69 -41.61
C ASP A 390 -42.71 -20.43 -40.34
N TRP A 391 -43.11 -19.47 -39.50
CA TRP A 391 -42.39 -19.06 -38.28
C TRP A 391 -41.88 -20.19 -37.38
N ALA A 392 -42.59 -21.32 -37.34
CA ALA A 392 -42.26 -22.45 -36.48
C ALA A 392 -40.94 -23.13 -36.85
N VAL A 393 -40.55 -23.12 -38.13
CA VAL A 393 -39.23 -23.63 -38.56
C VAL A 393 -38.14 -22.75 -37.96
N TRP A 394 -38.28 -21.43 -38.14
CA TRP A 394 -37.34 -20.43 -37.65
C TRP A 394 -37.18 -20.49 -36.12
N ALA A 395 -38.30 -20.56 -35.40
CA ALA A 395 -38.28 -20.66 -33.94
C ALA A 395 -37.52 -21.91 -33.46
N VAL A 396 -37.67 -23.06 -34.12
CA VAL A 396 -36.89 -24.27 -33.79
C VAL A 396 -35.40 -24.09 -34.07
N GLN A 397 -35.02 -23.50 -35.21
CA GLN A 397 -33.61 -23.27 -35.56
C GLN A 397 -32.91 -22.38 -34.52
N ILE A 398 -33.57 -21.32 -34.09
CA ILE A 398 -33.09 -20.38 -33.06
C ILE A 398 -32.91 -21.09 -31.72
N LEU A 399 -33.96 -21.77 -31.25
CA LEU A 399 -33.93 -22.39 -29.94
C LEU A 399 -32.94 -23.56 -29.88
N ALA A 400 -32.81 -24.32 -30.97
CA ALA A 400 -31.81 -25.38 -31.10
C ALA A 400 -30.38 -24.81 -31.10
N ALA A 401 -30.10 -23.80 -31.95
CA ALA A 401 -28.79 -23.15 -32.00
C ALA A 401 -28.30 -22.66 -30.63
N ARG A 402 -29.23 -22.16 -29.83
CA ARG A 402 -28.92 -21.71 -28.48
C ARG A 402 -28.51 -22.86 -27.55
N ILE A 403 -29.26 -23.95 -27.57
CA ILE A 403 -28.96 -25.11 -26.73
C ILE A 403 -27.62 -25.70 -27.16
N GLU A 404 -27.37 -25.80 -28.47
CA GLU A 404 -26.09 -26.24 -29.02
C GLU A 404 -24.91 -25.38 -28.55
N TRP A 405 -25.12 -24.07 -28.42
CA TRP A 405 -24.10 -23.16 -27.92
C TRP A 405 -23.82 -23.31 -26.43
N PHE A 406 -24.84 -23.61 -25.62
CA PHE A 406 -24.67 -23.78 -24.19
C PHE A 406 -23.90 -25.04 -23.82
N ILE A 407 -23.98 -26.10 -24.64
CA ILE A 407 -23.34 -27.38 -24.37
C ILE A 407 -21.82 -27.22 -24.48
N ASP A 408 -21.15 -27.18 -23.34
CA ASP A 408 -19.70 -27.24 -23.22
C ASP A 408 -19.22 -28.70 -23.30
N PRO A 409 -18.02 -28.98 -23.81
CA PRO A 409 -17.46 -30.34 -23.79
C PRO A 409 -17.54 -31.01 -22.41
N THR A 410 -17.28 -30.25 -21.33
CA THR A 410 -17.33 -30.77 -19.96
C THR A 410 -18.72 -31.23 -19.52
N ASP A 411 -19.80 -30.71 -20.11
CA ASP A 411 -21.18 -31.08 -19.80
C ASP A 411 -21.50 -32.55 -20.13
N TRP A 412 -20.72 -33.17 -21.01
CA TRP A 412 -20.87 -34.59 -21.31
C TRP A 412 -20.34 -35.52 -20.20
N THR A 413 -19.56 -34.99 -19.26
CA THR A 413 -18.93 -35.77 -18.19
C THR A 413 -19.13 -35.19 -16.79
N THR A 414 -19.70 -33.99 -16.69
CA THR A 414 -19.90 -33.27 -15.43
C THR A 414 -21.38 -32.99 -15.24
N VAL A 415 -21.90 -33.37 -14.08
CA VAL A 415 -23.30 -33.13 -13.71
C VAL A 415 -23.46 -31.67 -13.26
N ASN A 416 -24.20 -30.89 -14.03
CA ASN A 416 -24.49 -29.47 -13.80
C ASN A 416 -25.83 -29.10 -14.45
N ASP A 417 -26.18 -27.83 -14.46
CA ASP A 417 -27.48 -27.37 -15.00
C ASP A 417 -27.60 -27.55 -16.51
N THR A 418 -26.52 -27.36 -17.27
CA THR A 418 -26.52 -27.56 -18.72
C THR A 418 -26.56 -29.03 -19.09
N SER A 419 -25.77 -29.88 -18.42
CA SER A 419 -25.72 -31.31 -18.73
C SER A 419 -27.04 -32.02 -18.45
N ARG A 420 -27.79 -31.57 -17.43
CA ARG A 420 -29.17 -32.03 -17.17
C ARG A 420 -30.16 -31.73 -18.30
N ARG A 421 -29.85 -30.77 -19.19
CA ARG A 421 -30.70 -30.44 -20.35
C ARG A 421 -30.41 -31.31 -21.56
N ILE A 422 -29.21 -31.89 -21.66
CA ILE A 422 -28.78 -32.69 -22.82
C ILE A 422 -29.74 -33.87 -23.08
N PRO A 423 -30.16 -34.68 -22.09
CA PRO A 423 -31.14 -35.76 -22.31
C PRO A 423 -32.49 -35.26 -22.83
N GLY A 424 -33.01 -34.17 -22.25
CA GLY A 424 -34.26 -33.56 -22.71
C GLY A 424 -34.16 -33.04 -24.15
N TYR A 425 -33.00 -32.48 -24.52
CA TYR A 425 -32.74 -32.01 -25.87
C TYR A 425 -32.69 -33.18 -26.87
N TYR A 426 -31.95 -34.24 -26.55
CA TYR A 426 -31.88 -35.45 -27.37
C TYR A 426 -33.26 -36.10 -27.57
N GLN A 427 -34.10 -36.15 -26.53
CA GLN A 427 -35.47 -36.65 -26.65
C GLN A 427 -36.30 -35.81 -27.64
N ILE A 428 -36.18 -34.47 -27.59
CA ILE A 428 -36.87 -33.59 -28.54
C ILE A 428 -36.39 -33.83 -29.98
N LEU A 429 -35.07 -33.97 -30.18
CA LEU A 429 -34.51 -34.26 -31.50
C LEU A 429 -34.95 -35.63 -32.03
N GLN A 430 -34.95 -36.66 -31.19
CA GLN A 430 -35.44 -37.99 -31.56
C GLN A 430 -36.92 -37.96 -31.94
N ASP A 431 -37.74 -37.23 -31.18
CA ASP A 431 -39.15 -37.06 -31.50
C ASP A 431 -39.33 -36.35 -32.85
N LEU A 432 -38.46 -35.40 -33.22
CA LEU A 432 -38.44 -34.79 -34.55
C LEU A 432 -38.07 -35.79 -35.66
N GLY A 433 -37.21 -36.77 -35.35
CA GLY A 433 -36.75 -37.82 -36.26
C GLY A 433 -35.23 -38.00 -36.32
N TYR A 434 -34.47 -37.32 -35.45
CA TYR A 434 -33.02 -37.50 -35.34
C TYR A 434 -32.71 -38.88 -34.75
N THR A 435 -31.72 -39.57 -35.32
CA THR A 435 -31.25 -40.85 -34.77
C THR A 435 -29.81 -40.66 -34.30
N PRO A 436 -29.55 -40.60 -32.98
CA PRO A 436 -28.20 -40.51 -32.45
C PRO A 436 -27.33 -41.66 -32.93
N THR A 437 -26.06 -41.37 -33.15
CA THR A 437 -25.07 -42.42 -33.42
C THR A 437 -24.82 -43.29 -32.19
N ASP A 438 -24.23 -44.47 -32.37
CA ASP A 438 -23.90 -45.38 -31.25
C ASP A 438 -23.02 -44.68 -30.19
N ASP A 439 -22.10 -43.83 -30.64
CA ASP A 439 -21.21 -43.03 -29.80
C ASP A 439 -21.96 -41.97 -28.99
N GLU A 440 -22.89 -41.24 -29.61
CA GLU A 440 -23.76 -40.28 -28.91
C GLU A 440 -24.67 -40.98 -27.90
N THR A 441 -25.20 -42.14 -28.25
CA THR A 441 -26.05 -42.95 -27.36
C THR A 441 -25.27 -43.40 -26.13
N SER A 442 -24.05 -43.91 -26.33
CA SER A 442 -23.19 -44.34 -25.23
C SER A 442 -22.86 -43.21 -24.25
N HIS A 443 -22.50 -42.02 -24.75
CA HIS A 443 -22.21 -40.87 -23.89
C HIS A 443 -23.46 -40.32 -23.22
N LEU A 444 -24.61 -40.35 -23.91
CA LEU A 444 -25.89 -39.94 -23.34
C LEU A 444 -26.30 -40.86 -22.19
N ASP A 445 -26.18 -42.17 -22.36
CA ASP A 445 -26.49 -43.16 -21.31
C ASP A 445 -25.60 -43.00 -20.08
N GLN A 446 -24.30 -42.75 -20.30
CA GLN A 446 -23.35 -42.47 -19.21
C GLN A 446 -23.72 -41.19 -18.46
N LEU A 447 -24.08 -40.12 -19.18
CA LEU A 447 -24.49 -38.86 -18.57
C LEU A 447 -25.78 -39.03 -17.77
N ILE A 448 -26.78 -39.74 -18.30
CA ILE A 448 -28.04 -40.03 -17.60
C ILE A 448 -27.77 -40.83 -16.32
N ALA A 449 -26.88 -41.82 -16.37
CA ALA A 449 -26.48 -42.59 -15.19
C ALA A 449 -25.82 -41.69 -14.13
N ALA A 450 -24.89 -40.82 -14.53
CA ALA A 450 -24.21 -39.90 -13.62
C ALA A 450 -25.17 -38.88 -12.97
N ILE A 451 -26.13 -38.34 -13.75
CA ILE A 451 -27.19 -37.46 -13.22
C ILE A 451 -28.03 -38.22 -12.18
N SER A 452 -28.43 -39.45 -12.49
CA SER A 452 -29.25 -40.27 -11.59
C SER A 452 -28.54 -40.59 -10.27
N GLU A 453 -27.23 -40.86 -10.32
CA GLU A 453 -26.38 -41.11 -9.15
C GLU A 453 -26.24 -39.84 -8.28
N THR A 454 -26.01 -38.69 -8.90
CA THR A 454 -25.93 -37.40 -8.17
C THR A 454 -27.26 -37.05 -7.50
N ASP A 455 -28.37 -37.23 -8.21
CA ASP A 455 -29.69 -36.94 -7.67
C ASP A 455 -30.07 -37.93 -6.54
N SER A 456 -29.55 -39.17 -6.53
CA SER A 456 -29.73 -40.08 -5.38
C SER A 456 -28.92 -39.67 -4.15
N ASP A 457 -27.67 -39.23 -4.35
CA ASP A 457 -26.79 -38.82 -3.25
C ASP A 457 -27.31 -37.54 -2.57
N GLU A 458 -27.82 -36.57 -3.34
CA GLU A 458 -28.44 -35.34 -2.80
C GLU A 458 -29.69 -35.65 -1.95
N ASN A 459 -30.50 -36.65 -2.35
CA ASN A 459 -31.67 -37.08 -1.58
C ASN A 459 -31.29 -37.80 -0.27
N GLU A 460 -30.18 -38.55 -0.25
CA GLU A 460 -29.67 -39.20 0.97
C GLU A 460 -29.08 -38.18 1.96
N GLU A 461 -28.35 -37.16 1.49
CA GLU A 461 -27.82 -36.08 2.34
C GLU A 461 -28.94 -35.19 2.93
N ASP A 462 -30.02 -34.95 2.18
CA ASP A 462 -31.20 -34.20 2.65
C ASP A 462 -32.04 -35.00 3.67
N GLU A 463 -32.03 -36.34 3.60
CA GLU A 463 -32.64 -37.21 4.61
C GLU A 463 -31.80 -37.29 5.90
N GLU A 464 -30.47 -37.30 5.82
CA GLU A 464 -29.58 -37.26 6.99
C GLU A 464 -29.58 -35.89 7.70
N ASN A 465 -29.68 -34.78 6.96
CA ASN A 465 -29.75 -33.43 7.55
C ASN A 465 -31.12 -33.06 8.15
N ASN A 466 -32.17 -33.84 7.87
CA ASN A 466 -33.51 -33.67 8.43
C ASN A 466 -33.84 -34.62 9.61
N GLN A 467 -32.88 -35.45 10.06
CA GLN A 467 -32.94 -36.21 11.31
C GLN A 467 -32.16 -35.51 12.42
#